data_AF-A0A538ARM7-F1
#
_entry.id   AF-A0A538ARM7-F1
#
_cell.length_a   1.000
_cell.length_b   1.000
_cell.length_c   1.000
_cell.angle_alpha   90.00
_cell.angle_beta   90.00
_cell.angle_gamma   90.00
#
_symmetry.space_group_name_H-M   'P 1'
#
loop_
_entity.id
_entity.type
_entity.pdbx_description
1 polymer ?
#
loop_
_entity_poly.entity_id
_entity_poly.type
_entity_poly.pdbx_seq_one_letter_code
_entity_poly.pdbx_strand_id
1 'polypeptide(L)' 'MKGSRPGKLPPASPTEQGGRTCAAPGCATKLSIYNLSPTCWQHSDVIFPNYRGKRLAEDRS' A
#
# COMPACT_ATOMS: atom_id res chain seq x y z
N MET A 1 -33.91 11.20 -24.18
CA MET A 1 -32.62 10.83 -23.55
C MET A 1 -32.88 9.96 -22.34
N LYS A 2 -32.35 8.74 -22.28
CA LYS A 2 -32.36 7.90 -21.07
C LYS A 2 -31.01 8.12 -20.36
N GLY A 3 -31.03 8.57 -19.12
CA GLY A 3 -29.80 8.78 -18.34
C GLY A 3 -29.03 7.48 -18.12
N SER A 4 -27.70 7.57 -18.05
CA SER A 4 -26.83 6.43 -17.75
C SER A 4 -27.13 5.89 -16.35
N ARG A 5 -27.38 4.58 -16.22
CA ARG A 5 -27.49 3.93 -14.91
C ARG A 5 -26.14 4.05 -14.19
N PRO A 6 -26.10 4.53 -12.93
CA PRO A 6 -24.90 4.43 -12.12
C PRO A 6 -24.41 2.99 -12.12
N GLY A 7 -23.12 2.79 -12.38
CA GLY A 7 -22.50 1.46 -12.33
C GLY A 7 -22.53 0.88 -10.91
N LYS A 8 -22.06 -0.36 -10.76
CA LYS A 8 -21.88 -0.95 -9.43
C LYS A 8 -20.84 -0.16 -8.64
N LEU A 9 -21.05 -0.05 -7.32
CA LEU A 9 -20.06 0.51 -6.41
C LEU A 9 -18.77 -0.33 -6.43
N PRO A 10 -17.60 0.29 -6.22
CA PRO A 10 -16.34 -0.45 -6.10
C PRO A 10 -16.38 -1.41 -4.89
N PRO A 11 -15.61 -2.50 -4.93
CA PRO A 11 -15.46 -3.37 -3.76
C PRO A 11 -14.84 -2.61 -2.59
N ALA A 12 -15.07 -3.11 -1.38
CA ALA A 12 -14.45 -2.58 -0.17
C ALA A 12 -12.92 -2.64 -0.26
N SER A 13 -12.23 -1.70 0.38
CA SER A 13 -10.78 -1.71 0.47
C SER A 13 -10.29 -2.96 1.22
N PRO A 14 -9.18 -3.59 0.78
CA PRO A 14 -8.57 -4.70 1.50
C PRO A 14 -8.18 -4.31 2.93
N THR A 15 -8.22 -5.29 3.84
CA THR A 15 -7.86 -5.10 5.26
C THR A 15 -7.06 -6.28 5.80
N GLU A 16 -6.30 -6.00 6.85
CA GLU A 16 -5.51 -6.93 7.65
C GLU A 16 -6.10 -7.09 9.06
N GLN A 17 -5.59 -8.09 9.78
CA GLN A 17 -5.99 -8.31 11.18
C GLN A 17 -5.63 -7.11 12.08
N GLY A 18 -6.53 -6.76 12.99
CA GLY A 18 -6.30 -5.72 14.00
C GLY A 18 -5.25 -6.12 15.05
N GLY A 19 -4.71 -5.13 15.76
CA GLY A 19 -3.78 -5.35 16.88
C GLY A 19 -2.34 -5.68 16.47
N ARG A 20 -2.06 -5.75 15.17
CA ARG A 20 -0.70 -5.91 14.61
C ARG A 20 0.24 -4.81 15.10
N THR A 21 1.50 -5.18 15.26
CA THR A 21 2.61 -4.27 15.61
C THR A 21 3.66 -4.36 14.51
N CYS A 22 4.37 -3.26 14.26
CA CYS A 22 5.45 -3.21 13.27
C CYS A 22 6.45 -4.35 13.48
N ALA A 23 6.84 -5.02 12.40
CA ALA A 23 7.80 -6.13 12.44
C ALA A 23 9.26 -5.71 12.64
N ALA A 24 9.56 -4.41 12.61
CA ALA A 24 10.92 -3.92 12.82
C ALA A 24 11.37 -4.15 14.28
N PRO A 25 12.57 -4.69 14.52
CA PRO A 25 13.06 -4.98 15.88
C PRO A 25 12.98 -3.75 16.78
N GLY A 26 12.34 -3.89 17.94
CA GLY A 26 12.19 -2.80 18.92
C GLY A 26 11.13 -1.75 18.58
N CYS A 27 10.43 -1.87 17.45
CA CYS A 27 9.36 -0.93 17.09
C CYS A 27 8.02 -1.33 17.74
N ALA A 28 7.45 -0.46 18.56
CA ALA A 28 6.17 -0.68 19.24
C ALA A 28 4.95 -0.12 18.47
N THR A 29 5.13 0.37 17.23
CA THR A 29 4.06 1.03 16.48
C THR A 29 2.92 0.06 16.15
N LYS A 30 1.70 0.42 16.54
CA LYS A 30 0.48 -0.32 16.16
C LYS A 30 0.08 0.00 14.73
N LEU A 31 -0.24 -1.06 13.98
CA LEU A 31 -0.64 -0.95 12.59
C LEU A 31 -2.16 -0.85 12.47
N SER A 32 -2.63 0.03 11.59
CA SER A 32 -4.03 0.09 11.19
C SER A 32 -4.40 -1.16 10.39
N ILE A 33 -5.67 -1.57 10.43
CA ILE A 33 -6.21 -2.65 9.58
C ILE A 33 -6.06 -2.36 8.09
N TYR A 34 -5.91 -1.09 7.70
CA TYR A 34 -5.70 -0.72 6.30
C TYR A 34 -4.22 -0.73 5.89
N ASN A 35 -3.30 -0.92 6.83
CA ASN A 35 -1.89 -1.11 6.51
C ASN A 35 -1.63 -2.59 6.20
N LEU A 36 -1.52 -2.89 4.92
CA LEU A 36 -1.24 -4.25 4.45
C LEU A 36 0.23 -4.67 4.71
N SER A 37 1.14 -3.70 4.89
CA SER A 37 2.57 -3.95 5.15
C SER A 37 2.82 -4.47 6.57
N PRO A 38 3.78 -5.40 6.78
CA PRO A 38 4.22 -5.79 8.11
C PRO A 38 4.97 -4.67 8.87
N THR A 39 5.37 -3.59 8.19
CA THR A 39 6.11 -2.47 8.78
C THR A 39 5.28 -1.18 8.86
N CYS A 40 5.68 -0.28 9.76
CA CYS A 40 5.08 1.06 9.87
C CYS A 40 5.70 2.02 8.85
N TRP A 41 5.12 3.21 8.72
CA TRP A 41 5.56 4.26 7.80
C TRP A 41 7.03 4.67 7.96
N GLN A 42 7.62 4.48 9.13
CA GLN A 42 9.03 4.80 9.39
C GLN A 42 10.00 3.68 8.94
N HIS A 43 9.49 2.46 8.82
CA HIS A 43 10.24 1.24 8.46
C HIS A 43 9.74 0.64 7.15
N SER A 44 9.00 1.41 6.35
CA SER A 44 8.62 1.02 5.01
C SER A 44 9.78 1.31 4.06
N ASP A 45 10.00 0.42 3.10
CA ASP A 45 10.95 0.66 2.04
C ASP A 45 10.56 1.90 1.23
N VAL A 46 11.56 2.71 0.89
CA VAL A 46 11.36 3.86 0.00
C VAL A 46 11.30 3.33 -1.42
N ILE A 47 10.08 3.14 -1.93
CA ILE A 47 9.87 2.76 -3.33
C ILE A 47 9.80 4.03 -4.16
N PHE A 48 10.79 4.24 -5.02
CA PHE A 48 10.73 5.28 -6.04
C PHE A 48 9.87 4.76 -7.20
N PRO A 49 8.66 5.30 -7.42
CA PRO A 49 7.86 4.87 -8.56
C PRO A 49 8.61 5.20 -9.85
N ASN A 50 8.48 4.33 -10.85
CA ASN A 50 8.98 4.63 -12.19
C ASN A 50 8.28 5.90 -12.70
N TYR A 51 9.03 7.00 -12.75
CA TYR A 51 8.54 8.23 -13.35
C TYR A 51 8.20 7.96 -14.81
N ARG A 52 6.97 8.33 -15.20
CA ARG A 52 6.44 8.12 -16.55
C ARG A 52 7.47 8.59 -17.60
N GLY A 53 7.90 7.68 -18.48
CA GLY A 53 8.84 7.99 -19.56
C GLY A 53 10.33 7.76 -19.28
N LYS A 54 10.73 7.33 -18.07
CA LYS A 54 12.09 6.88 -17.81
C LYS A 54 12.10 5.41 -17.38
N ARG A 55 12.65 4.53 -18.21
CA ARG A 55 13.10 3.21 -17.78
C ARG A 55 14.33 3.45 -16.90
N LEU A 56 14.20 3.30 -15.59
CA LEU A 56 15.38 3.15 -14.73
C LEU A 56 16.04 1.85 -15.17
N ALA A 57 17.26 1.93 -15.68
CA ALA A 57 17.99 0.79 -16.19
C ALA A 57 18.07 -0.30 -15.12
N GLU A 58 17.91 -1.56 -15.53
CA GLU A 58 18.19 -2.71 -14.68
C GLU A 58 19.68 -2.67 -14.34
N ASP A 59 20.00 -2.49 -13.06
CA ASP A 59 21.34 -2.73 -12.54
C ASP A 59 21.67 -4.21 -12.75
N ARG A 60 22.43 -4.48 -13.81
CA ARG A 60 23.07 -5.79 -14.03
C ARG A 60 24.42 -5.75 -13.31
N SER A 61 24.41 -6.29 -12.10
CA SER A 61 25.60 -6.74 -11.38
C SER A 61 26.46 -7.70 -12.20
#